data_AF-A0A1J3DBK4-F1
#
_entry.id   AF-A0A1J3DBK4-F1
#
_cell.length_a   1.000
_cell.length_b   1.000
_cell.length_c   1.000
_cell.angle_alpha   90.00
_cell.angle_beta   90.00
_cell.angle_gamma   90.00
#
_symmetry.space_group_name_H-M   'P 1'
#
loop_
_entity.id
_entity.type
_entity.pdbx_description
1 polymer ?
#
loop_
_entity_poly.entity_id
_entity_poly.type
_entity_poly.pdbx_seq_one_letter_code
_entity_poly.pdbx_strand_id
1 'polypeptide(L)' 'FNGIKRDILTYNALISGLCKQAKTKKAAQFVKELDKESLVPNSSTFSALIMGQCVRRNADRGFQLYKSMIRSGCYP' A
#
# COMPACT_ATOMS: atom_id res chain seq x y z
N PHE A 1 -4.26 -2.73 -27.71
CA PHE A 1 -4.72 -3.21 -26.39
C PHE A 1 -5.39 -2.03 -25.68
N ASN A 2 -6.72 -2.02 -25.59
CA ASN A 2 -7.44 -0.93 -24.93
C ASN A 2 -7.06 -0.93 -23.44
N GLY A 3 -6.45 0.16 -22.98
CA GLY A 3 -5.98 0.32 -21.62
C GLY A 3 -7.17 0.33 -20.66
N ILE A 4 -7.40 -0.81 -20.00
CA ILE A 4 -8.31 -0.87 -18.85
C ILE A 4 -7.67 0.01 -17.77
N LYS A 5 -8.34 1.11 -17.40
CA LYS A 5 -7.93 1.95 -16.28
C LYS A 5 -7.84 1.06 -15.05
N ARG A 6 -6.67 1.02 -14.41
CA ARG A 6 -6.47 0.21 -13.21
C ARG A 6 -7.29 0.84 -12.10
N ASP A 7 -8.01 0.02 -11.36
CA ASP A 7 -8.75 0.46 -10.18
C ASP A 7 -7.94 0.23 -8.91
N ILE A 8 -8.47 0.72 -7.79
CA ILE A 8 -7.83 0.57 -6.47
C ILE A 8 -7.62 -0.90 -6.09
N LEU A 9 -8.48 -1.82 -6.56
CA LEU A 9 -8.37 -3.26 -6.30
C LEU A 9 -7.12 -3.84 -6.98
N THR A 10 -6.88 -3.47 -8.24
CA THR A 10 -5.71 -3.88 -9.01
C THR A 10 -4.41 -3.42 -8.33
N TYR A 11 -4.35 -2.15 -7.91
CA TYR A 11 -3.21 -1.62 -7.18
C TYR A 11 -2.99 -2.32 -5.83
N ASN A 12 -4.06 -2.56 -5.08
CA ASN A 12 -3.99 -3.26 -3.80
C ASN A 12 -3.45 -4.69 -3.94
N ALA A 13 -3.83 -5.40 -5.01
CA ALA A 13 -3.29 -6.73 -5.31
C ALA A 13 -1.77 -6.68 -5.56
N LEU A 14 -1.31 -5.73 -6.40
CA LEU A 14 0.12 -5.52 -6.69
C LEU A 14 0.92 -5.16 -5.43
N ILE A 15 0.42 -4.20 -4.66
CA ILE A 15 1.05 -3.73 -3.41
C ILE A 15 1.13 -4.87 -2.40
N SER A 16 0.06 -5.63 -2.21
CA SER A 16 0.00 -6.79 -1.29
C SER A 16 0.99 -7.88 -1.69
N GLY A 17 1.01 -8.28 -2.97
CA GLY A 17 1.96 -9.27 -3.48
C GLY A 17 3.42 -8.86 -3.28
N LEU A 18 3.74 -7.59 -3.54
CA LEU A 18 5.09 -7.06 -3.33
C LEU A 18 5.48 -6.98 -1.84
N CYS A 19 4.55 -6.58 -0.97
CA CYS A 19 4.80 -6.49 0.46
C CYS A 19 5.04 -7.87 1.10
N LYS A 20 4.29 -8.89 0.67
CA LYS A 20 4.51 -10.30 1.09
C LYS A 20 5.90 -10.81 0.72
N GLN A 21 6.48 -10.31 -0.38
CA GLN A 21 7.85 -10.63 -0.80
C GLN A 21 8.90 -9.66 -0.23
N ALA A 22 8.56 -8.85 0.78
CA ALA A 22 9.41 -7.80 1.35
C ALA A 22 9.89 -6.72 0.34
N LYS A 23 9.35 -6.70 -0.89
CA LYS A 23 9.66 -5.73 -1.98
C LYS A 23 8.97 -4.38 -1.76
N THR A 24 9.01 -3.89 -0.52
CA THR A 24 8.36 -2.65 -0.04
C THR A 24 8.76 -1.39 -0.80
N LYS A 25 9.99 -1.31 -1.35
CA LYS A 25 10.41 -0.19 -2.22
C LYS A 25 9.58 -0.12 -3.52
N LYS A 26 9.34 -1.27 -4.17
CA LYS A 26 8.49 -1.36 -5.36
C LYS A 26 7.02 -1.12 -4.99
N ALA A 27 6.57 -1.66 -3.86
CA ALA A 27 5.20 -1.40 -3.37
C ALA A 27 4.96 0.10 -3.17
N ALA A 28 5.94 0.84 -2.63
CA ALA A 28 5.84 2.29 -2.45
C ALA A 28 5.79 3.07 -3.78
N GLN A 29 6.31 2.53 -4.89
CA GLN A 29 6.16 3.16 -6.20
C GLN A 29 4.71 3.08 -6.68
N PHE A 30 4.06 1.93 -6.53
CA PHE A 30 2.64 1.76 -6.85
C PHE A 30 1.72 2.63 -5.96
N VAL A 31 2.08 2.84 -4.69
CA VAL A 31 1.35 3.79 -3.83
C VAL A 31 1.44 5.22 -4.38
N LYS A 32 2.56 5.63 -4.96
CA LYS A 32 2.69 6.95 -5.61
C LYS A 32 1.93 7.02 -6.94
N GLU A 33 1.73 5.90 -7.61
CA GLU A 33 0.95 5.84 -8.85
C GLU A 33 -0.55 5.99 -8.59
N LEU A 34 -1.06 5.55 -7.42
CA LEU A 34 -2.44 5.82 -7.01
C LEU A 34 -2.78 7.30 -7.09
N ASP A 35 -1.92 8.17 -6.54
CA ASP A 35 -2.11 9.63 -6.56
C ASP A 35 -2.17 10.18 -7.99
N LYS A 36 -1.29 9.68 -8.87
CA LYS A 36 -1.29 10.06 -10.30
C LYS A 36 -2.57 9.65 -11.03
N GLU A 37 -3.23 8.58 -10.58
CA GLU A 37 -4.52 8.11 -11.10
C GLU A 37 -5.73 8.68 -10.35
N SER A 38 -5.51 9.61 -9.41
CA SER A 38 -6.52 10.18 -8.50
C SER A 38 -7.26 9.11 -7.68
N LEU A 39 -6.57 8.02 -7.37
CA LEU A 39 -7.03 6.96 -6.47
C LEU A 39 -6.43 7.18 -5.08
N VAL A 40 -7.22 6.91 -4.05
CA VAL A 40 -6.81 7.11 -2.66
C VAL A 40 -6.47 5.77 -2.01
N PRO A 41 -5.32 5.65 -1.32
CA PRO A 41 -5.02 4.48 -0.48
C PRO A 41 -6.13 4.23 0.55
N ASN A 42 -6.55 2.97 0.69
CA ASN A 42 -7.58 2.56 1.66
C ASN A 42 -7.00 1.61 2.72
N SER A 43 -7.85 1.09 3.62
CA SER A 43 -7.41 0.16 4.68
C SER A 43 -6.59 -1.01 4.13
N SER A 44 -7.01 -1.61 3.02
CA SER A 44 -6.28 -2.72 2.39
C SER A 44 -4.89 -2.32 1.92
N THR A 45 -4.73 -1.10 1.38
CA THR A 45 -3.42 -0.55 1.00
C THR A 45 -2.51 -0.42 2.21
N PHE A 46 -3.00 0.19 3.30
CA PHE A 46 -2.20 0.39 4.52
C PHE A 46 -1.85 -0.93 5.20
N SER A 47 -2.81 -1.85 5.35
CA SER A 47 -2.58 -3.15 5.97
C SER A 47 -1.51 -3.96 5.22
N ALA A 48 -1.50 -3.91 3.88
CA ALA A 48 -0.45 -4.51 3.07
C ALA A 48 0.93 -3.91 3.35
N LEU A 49 1.03 -2.57 3.40
CA LEU A 49 2.29 -1.88 3.67
C LEU A 49 2.82 -2.16 5.07
N ILE A 50 1.94 -2.17 6.07
CA ILE A 50 2.28 -2.49 7.47
C ILE A 50 2.80 -3.93 7.56
N MET A 51 2.08 -4.90 6.97
CA MET A 51 2.52 -6.30 6.90
C MET A 51 3.91 -6.43 6.25
N GLY A 52 4.15 -5.69 5.16
CA GLY A 52 5.46 -5.64 4.51
C GLY A 52 6.59 -5.14 5.42
N GLN A 53 6.31 -4.19 6.34
CA GLN A 53 7.28 -3.76 7.34
C GLN A 53 7.49 -4.80 8.45
N CYS A 54 6.43 -5.52 8.85
CA CYS A 54 6.54 -6.63 9.81
C CYS A 54 7.47 -7.74 9.28
N VAL A 55 7.32 -8.12 8.01
CA VAL A 55 8.22 -9.10 7.36
C VAL A 55 9.67 -8.60 7.35
N ARG A 56 9.89 -7.29 7.20
CA ARG A 56 11.21 -6.65 7.24
C ARG A 56 11.74 -6.39 8.66
N ARG A 57 11.00 -6.77 9.71
CA ARG A 57 11.29 -6.45 11.12
C ARG A 57 11.52 -4.95 11.37
N ASN A 58 10.81 -4.09 10.62
CA ASN A 58 10.89 -2.63 10.75
C ASN A 58 9.65 -2.08 11.47
N ALA A 59 9.61 -2.27 12.79
CA ALA A 59 8.47 -1.88 13.62
C ALA A 59 8.19 -0.37 13.57
N ASP A 60 9.24 0.47 13.59
CA ASP A 60 9.11 1.93 13.56
C ASP A 60 8.36 2.39 12.32
N ARG A 61 8.74 1.88 11.14
CA ARG A 61 8.08 2.21 9.89
C ARG A 61 6.65 1.66 9.85
N GLY A 62 6.43 0.45 10.37
CA GLY A 62 5.10 -0.14 10.51
C GLY A 62 4.16 0.75 11.35
N PHE A 63 4.63 1.22 12.51
CA PHE A 63 3.86 2.09 13.38
C PHE A 63 3.61 3.47 12.78
N GLN A 64 4.56 4.02 12.03
CA GLN A 64 4.33 5.26 11.27
C GLN A 64 3.22 5.10 10.22
N LEU A 65 3.20 3.96 9.51
CA LEU A 65 2.15 3.65 8.54
C LEU A 65 0.79 3.48 9.22
N TYR A 66 0.74 2.82 10.38
CA TYR A 66 -0.47 2.72 11.20
C TYR A 66 -1.00 4.11 11.59
N LYS A 67 -0.14 5.01 12.08
CA LYS A 67 -0.56 6.41 12.37
C LYS A 67 -1.07 7.12 11.13
N SER A 68 -0.46 6.90 9.97
CA SER A 68 -0.92 7.47 8.70
C SER A 68 -2.29 6.94 8.28
N MET A 69 -2.55 5.65 8.51
CA MET A 69 -3.82 4.99 8.23
C MET A 69 -4.96 5.67 9.01
N ILE A 70 -4.80 5.81 10.33
CA ILE A 70 -5.80 6.46 11.20
C ILE A 70 -6.02 7.93 10.79
N ARG A 71 -4.95 8.69 10.51
CA ARG A 71 -5.07 10.08 10.04
C ARG A 71 -5.78 10.21 8.70
N SER A 72 -5.76 9.16 7.88
CA SER A 72 -6.46 9.11 6.58
C SER A 72 -7.90 8.62 6.73
N GLY A 73 -8.42 8.48 7.95
CA GLY A 73 -9.76 7.95 8.22
C GLY A 73 -9.93 6.45 7.95
N CYS A 74 -8.82 5.74 7.75
CA CYS A 74 -8.81 4.29 7.57
C CYS A 74 -8.55 3.59 8.92
N TYR A 75 -9.14 2.41 9.10
CA TYR A 75 -9.01 1.62 10.33
C TYR A 75 -8.55 0.18 10.02
N PRO A 76 -7.83 -0.48 10.95
CA PRO A 76 -7.29 -1.83 10.80
C PRO A 76 -8.29 -2.89 10.35
#